data_AF-A0A967SUE8-F1
#
_entry.id   AF-A0A967SUE8-F1
#
_cell.length_a   1.000
_cell.length_b   1.000
_cell.length_c   1.000
_cell.angle_alpha   90.00
_cell.angle_beta   90.00
_cell.angle_gamma   90.00
#
_symmetry.space_group_name_H-M   'P 1'
#
loop_
_entity.id
_entity.type
_entity.pdbx_description
1 polymer ?
#
loop_
_entity_poly.entity_id
_entity_poly.type
_entity_poly.pdbx_seq_one_letter_code
_entity_poly.pdbx_strand_id
1 'polypeptide(L)'
;MLVLPLFFHPLLHVLIAFVGIHLILGFTLSIVFQLAHTVEGTTFPGPDAETGNVENEWAIHQVETTVNFAPRNKLAAWYQGGLNFQIEHHLFSNICHIHYPSISKIVEETCRELGISYVSYPTVRSAVLGHYCFLRDLGKKPQTSEVAHALN
;
A
#
# COMPACT_ATOMS: atom_id res chain seq x y z
N MET A 1 9.96 -22.86 -10.32
CA MET A 1 9.80 -23.10 -11.77
C MET A 1 11.17 -23.21 -12.45
N LEU A 2 11.94 -24.26 -12.17
CA LEU A 2 13.27 -24.45 -12.78
C LEU A 2 13.37 -25.81 -13.50
N VAL A 3 12.81 -26.85 -12.88
CA VAL A 3 12.91 -28.24 -13.36
C VAL A 3 12.27 -28.43 -14.74
N LEU A 4 11.05 -27.95 -14.97
CA LEU A 4 10.35 -28.16 -16.25
C LEU A 4 11.04 -27.45 -17.45
N PRO A 5 11.42 -26.16 -17.37
CA PRO A 5 12.13 -25.50 -18.48
C PRO A 5 13.49 -26.10 -18.83
N LEU A 6 14.20 -26.70 -17.86
CA LEU A 6 15.51 -27.32 -18.10
C LEU A 6 15.46 -28.54 -19.02
N PHE A 7 14.29 -29.18 -19.18
CA PHE A 7 14.11 -30.24 -20.17
C PHE A 7 14.12 -29.72 -21.62
N PHE A 8 13.83 -28.42 -21.83
CA PHE A 8 13.61 -27.84 -23.16
C PHE A 8 14.63 -26.77 -23.53
N HIS A 9 15.36 -26.21 -22.56
CA HIS A 9 16.26 -25.07 -22.77
C HIS A 9 17.60 -25.21 -22.00
N PRO A 10 18.70 -24.62 -22.51
CA PRO A 10 19.98 -24.62 -21.80
C PRO A 10 19.90 -23.90 -20.45
N LEU A 11 20.65 -24.40 -19.46
CA LEU A 11 20.68 -23.88 -18.07
C LEU A 11 20.79 -22.36 -18.00
N LEU A 12 21.70 -21.75 -18.76
CA LEU A 12 21.91 -20.31 -18.75
C LEU A 12 20.64 -19.53 -19.14
N HIS A 13 19.90 -19.97 -20.16
CA HIS A 13 18.66 -19.31 -20.58
C HIS A 13 17.59 -19.41 -19.50
N VAL A 14 17.47 -20.58 -18.86
CA VAL A 14 16.53 -20.80 -17.76
C VAL A 14 16.88 -19.91 -16.57
N LEU A 15 18.15 -19.79 -16.21
CA LEU A 15 18.59 -18.94 -15.11
C LEU A 15 18.35 -17.45 -15.39
N ILE A 16 18.69 -16.97 -16.60
CA ILE A 16 18.43 -15.58 -17.00
C ILE A 16 16.93 -15.28 -16.94
N ALA A 17 16.09 -16.15 -17.52
CA ALA A 17 14.64 -15.99 -17.49
C ALA A 17 14.09 -16.04 -16.05
N PHE A 18 14.57 -16.98 -15.24
CA PHE A 18 14.17 -17.10 -13.84
C PHE A 18 14.49 -15.83 -13.06
N VAL A 19 15.73 -15.37 -13.09
CA VAL A 19 16.15 -14.15 -12.38
C VAL A 19 15.39 -12.94 -12.92
N GLY A 20 15.27 -12.80 -14.24
CA GLY A 20 14.54 -11.69 -14.88
C GLY A 20 13.07 -11.62 -14.44
N ILE A 21 12.36 -12.75 -14.47
CA ILE A 21 10.96 -12.82 -14.03
C ILE A 21 10.83 -12.46 -12.55
N HIS A 22 11.70 -12.98 -11.68
CA HIS A 22 11.63 -12.69 -10.24
C HIS A 22 11.97 -11.24 -9.93
N LEU A 23 12.93 -10.64 -10.64
CA LEU A 23 13.24 -9.22 -10.49
C LEU A 23 12.07 -8.35 -10.94
N ILE A 24 11.50 -8.61 -12.12
CA ILE A 24 10.37 -7.82 -12.64
C ILE A 24 9.13 -7.98 -11.76
N LEU A 25 8.75 -9.22 -11.43
CA LEU A 25 7.58 -9.50 -10.59
C LEU A 25 7.78 -8.95 -9.17
N GLY A 26 8.92 -9.25 -8.56
CA GLY A 26 9.24 -8.81 -7.20
C GLY A 26 9.28 -7.29 -7.11
N PHE A 27 9.91 -6.61 -8.06
CA PHE A 27 9.93 -5.15 -8.11
C PHE A 27 8.53 -4.57 -8.31
N THR A 28 7.74 -5.14 -9.23
CA THR A 28 6.36 -4.69 -9.51
C THR A 28 5.48 -4.82 -8.27
N LEU A 29 5.47 -5.99 -7.62
CA LEU A 29 4.67 -6.22 -6.41
C LEU A 29 5.15 -5.32 -5.26
N SER A 30 6.46 -5.21 -5.07
CA SER A 30 7.06 -4.36 -4.04
C SER A 30 6.59 -2.91 -4.14
N ILE A 31 6.66 -2.32 -5.34
CA ILE A 31 6.14 -0.95 -5.57
C ILE A 31 4.63 -0.89 -5.32
N VAL A 32 3.83 -1.81 -5.87
CA VAL A 32 2.36 -1.79 -5.71
C VAL A 32 1.95 -1.81 -4.24
N PHE A 33 2.51 -2.70 -3.42
CA PHE A 33 2.19 -2.77 -2.00
C PHE A 33 2.70 -1.56 -1.22
N GLN A 34 3.89 -1.05 -1.55
CA GLN A 34 4.43 0.14 -0.87
C GLN A 34 3.57 1.38 -1.14
N LEU A 35 3.10 1.57 -2.37
CA LEU A 35 2.23 2.69 -2.72
C LEU A 35 0.89 2.65 -1.97
N ALA A 36 0.45 1.48 -1.51
CA ALA A 36 -0.79 1.32 -0.78
C ALA A 36 -0.66 1.52 0.74
N HIS A 37 0.56 1.51 1.29
CA HIS A 37 0.79 1.49 2.75
C HIS A 37 1.85 2.48 3.26
N THR A 38 2.72 3.00 2.40
CA THR A 38 3.89 3.81 2.81
C THR A 38 3.98 5.08 2.00
N VAL A 39 2.90 5.85 2.00
CA VAL A 39 2.81 7.13 1.29
C VAL A 39 2.39 8.22 2.26
N GLU A 40 2.57 9.47 1.86
CA GLU A 40 2.03 10.59 2.60
C GLU A 40 0.51 10.44 2.81
N GLY A 41 0.04 10.67 4.03
CA GLY A 41 -1.38 10.54 4.41
C GLY A 41 -1.77 9.23 5.09
N THR A 42 -0.93 8.18 5.09
CA THR A 42 -1.17 7.00 5.94
C THR A 42 -0.77 7.27 7.37
N THR A 43 -1.56 6.80 8.33
CA THR A 43 -1.18 6.81 9.76
C THR A 43 -0.54 5.48 10.14
N PHE A 44 0.33 5.52 11.16
CA PHE A 44 0.92 4.33 11.79
C PHE A 44 0.62 4.39 13.28
N PRO A 45 -0.61 4.08 13.71
CA PRO A 45 -0.99 4.20 15.11
C PRO A 45 -0.12 3.26 15.97
N GLY A 46 0.55 3.85 16.96
CA GLY A 46 1.33 3.10 17.95
C GLY A 46 0.42 2.48 19.02
N PRO A 47 0.91 1.47 19.74
CA PRO A 47 0.18 0.94 20.89
C PRO A 47 0.10 2.00 21.99
N ASP A 48 -1.01 2.01 22.70
CA ASP A 48 -1.18 2.77 23.93
C ASP A 48 -0.11 2.35 24.96
N ALA A 49 0.44 3.35 25.68
CA ALA A 49 1.61 3.16 26.54
C ALA A 49 1.31 2.33 27.79
N GLU A 50 0.06 2.30 28.25
CA GLU A 50 -0.35 1.61 29.48
C GLU A 50 -0.91 0.21 29.19
N THR A 51 -1.77 0.10 28.18
CA THR A 51 -2.46 -1.14 27.82
C THR A 51 -1.69 -1.98 26.80
N GLY A 52 -0.79 -1.36 26.02
CA GLY A 52 -0.11 -1.99 24.90
C GLY A 52 -1.00 -2.26 23.68
N ASN A 53 -2.27 -1.83 23.71
CA ASN A 53 -3.23 -2.06 22.63
C ASN A 53 -3.22 -0.90 21.64
N VAL A 54 -3.40 -1.19 20.35
CA VAL A 54 -3.73 -0.17 19.35
C VAL A 54 -5.24 0.02 19.39
N GLU A 55 -5.72 1.07 20.04
CA GLU A 55 -7.16 1.38 20.07
C GLU A 55 -7.60 1.97 18.73
N ASN A 56 -8.02 1.09 17.81
CA ASN A 56 -8.72 1.48 16.60
C ASN A 56 -9.71 0.38 16.20
N GLU A 57 -10.95 0.74 15.87
CA GLU A 57 -11.91 -0.20 15.28
C GLU A 57 -11.33 -0.77 13.99
N TRP A 58 -11.43 -2.09 13.78
CA TRP A 58 -10.71 -2.76 12.70
C TRP A 58 -10.92 -2.10 11.34
N ALA A 59 -12.16 -1.73 11.01
CA ALA A 59 -12.48 -1.11 9.73
C ALA A 59 -11.85 0.27 9.58
N ILE A 60 -11.87 1.09 10.64
CA ILE A 60 -11.25 2.42 10.65
C ILE A 60 -9.73 2.27 10.47
N HIS A 61 -9.12 1.32 11.17
CA HIS A 61 -7.70 1.02 11.02
C HIS A 61 -7.34 0.67 9.58
N GLN A 62 -8.12 -0.18 8.90
CA GLN A 62 -7.84 -0.51 7.49
C GLN A 62 -7.96 0.71 6.58
N VAL A 63 -8.92 1.61 6.82
CA VAL A 63 -9.08 2.83 6.00
C VAL A 63 -7.93 3.81 6.23
N GLU A 64 -7.50 4.04 7.46
CA GLU A 64 -6.52 5.09 7.79
C GLU A 64 -5.06 4.66 7.56
N THR A 65 -4.78 3.37 7.59
CA THR A 65 -3.43 2.81 7.40
C THR A 65 -3.16 2.36 5.96
N THR A 66 -4.14 2.49 5.07
CA THR A 66 -4.01 2.12 3.67
C THR A 66 -4.52 3.23 2.75
N VAL A 67 -4.07 3.22 1.50
CA VAL A 67 -4.53 4.18 0.50
C VAL A 67 -4.96 3.48 -0.78
N ASN A 68 -5.83 4.16 -1.50
CA ASN A 68 -6.10 3.84 -2.88
C ASN A 68 -5.24 4.68 -3.82
N PHE A 69 -5.00 4.19 -5.03
CA PHE A 69 -4.33 4.98 -6.05
C PHE A 69 -4.85 4.65 -7.46
N ALA A 70 -4.82 5.66 -8.32
CA ALA A 70 -5.30 5.57 -9.70
C ALA A 70 -6.69 4.89 -9.87
N PRO A 71 -7.71 5.17 -9.03
CA PRO A 71 -8.97 4.41 -9.03
C PRO A 71 -9.78 4.56 -10.34
N ARG A 72 -9.50 5.61 -11.13
CA ARG A 72 -10.14 5.82 -12.45
C ARG A 72 -9.39 5.14 -13.60
N ASN A 73 -8.22 4.56 -13.35
CA ASN A 73 -7.40 3.91 -14.38
C ASN A 73 -7.73 2.42 -14.47
N LYS A 74 -8.54 2.05 -15.45
CA LYS A 74 -8.95 0.65 -15.70
C LYS A 74 -7.78 -0.27 -15.99
N LEU A 75 -6.72 0.22 -16.65
CA LEU A 75 -5.53 -0.57 -16.93
C LEU A 75 -4.77 -0.88 -15.64
N ALA A 76 -4.61 0.10 -14.75
CA ALA A 76 -4.00 -0.11 -13.43
C ALA A 76 -4.80 -1.14 -12.63
N ALA A 77 -6.13 -0.97 -12.56
CA ALA A 77 -7.02 -1.89 -11.87
C ALA A 77 -6.93 -3.32 -12.38
N TRP A 78 -6.89 -3.52 -13.70
CA TRP A 78 -6.75 -4.85 -14.31
C TRP A 78 -5.35 -5.43 -14.09
N TYR A 79 -4.30 -4.68 -14.41
CA TYR A 79 -2.92 -5.16 -14.37
C TYR A 79 -2.49 -5.53 -12.94
N GLN A 80 -2.97 -4.78 -11.95
CA GLN A 80 -2.63 -4.97 -10.53
C GLN A 80 -3.62 -5.90 -9.82
N GLY A 81 -4.60 -6.47 -10.52
CA GLY A 81 -5.62 -7.33 -9.92
C GLY A 81 -6.46 -6.62 -8.84
N GLY A 82 -6.64 -5.31 -8.97
CA GLY A 82 -7.37 -4.47 -8.03
C GLY A 82 -6.63 -4.05 -6.77
N LEU A 83 -5.33 -4.35 -6.63
CA LEU A 83 -4.52 -3.94 -5.47
C LEU A 83 -4.33 -2.41 -5.33
N ASN A 84 -4.74 -1.65 -6.34
CA ASN A 84 -4.81 -0.19 -6.26
C ASN A 84 -6.06 0.33 -5.50
N PHE A 85 -6.95 -0.59 -5.14
CA PHE A 85 -8.10 -0.42 -4.24
C PHE A 85 -7.83 -1.17 -2.93
N GLN A 86 -6.73 -0.83 -2.26
CA GLN A 86 -6.27 -1.56 -1.08
C GLN A 86 -7.23 -1.42 0.10
N ILE A 87 -7.87 -0.26 0.25
CA ILE A 87 -8.89 -0.02 1.29
C ILE A 87 -10.02 -1.05 1.14
N GLU A 88 -10.59 -1.19 -0.06
CA GLU A 88 -11.68 -2.13 -0.32
C GLU A 88 -11.21 -3.59 -0.31
N HIS A 89 -9.96 -3.85 -0.71
CA HIS A 89 -9.37 -5.17 -0.59
C HIS A 89 -9.31 -5.66 0.86
N HIS A 90 -8.98 -4.79 1.81
CA HIS A 90 -8.96 -5.15 3.22
C HIS A 90 -10.35 -5.23 3.84
N LEU A 91 -11.23 -4.27 3.53
CA LEU A 91 -12.60 -4.24 4.06
C LEU A 91 -13.46 -5.40 3.51
N PHE A 92 -13.24 -5.78 2.25
CA PHE A 92 -14.09 -6.72 1.52
C PHE A 92 -13.28 -7.78 0.76
N SER A 93 -12.30 -8.40 1.41
CA SER A 93 -11.36 -9.38 0.83
C SER A 93 -12.03 -10.58 0.11
N ASN A 94 -13.29 -10.87 0.45
CA ASN A 94 -14.08 -11.94 -0.17
C ASN A 94 -14.87 -11.49 -1.42
N ILE A 95 -14.79 -10.22 -1.82
CA ILE A 95 -15.48 -9.68 -3.01
C ILE A 95 -14.51 -9.61 -4.19
N CYS A 96 -14.99 -9.96 -5.38
CA CYS A 96 -14.19 -9.85 -6.60
C CYS A 96 -13.80 -8.38 -6.88
N HIS A 97 -12.52 -8.16 -7.20
CA HIS A 97 -11.95 -6.82 -7.41
C HIS A 97 -12.60 -6.01 -8.53
N ILE A 98 -13.35 -6.63 -9.43
CA ILE A 98 -14.14 -5.92 -10.46
C ILE A 98 -15.18 -4.99 -9.84
N HIS A 99 -15.60 -5.25 -8.59
CA HIS A 99 -16.59 -4.46 -7.88
C HIS A 99 -15.96 -3.32 -7.07
N TYR A 100 -14.66 -3.36 -6.79
CA TYR A 100 -13.97 -2.35 -5.99
C TYR A 100 -14.16 -0.92 -6.50
N PRO A 101 -14.15 -0.61 -7.81
CA PRO A 101 -14.42 0.77 -8.27
C PRO A 101 -15.81 1.31 -7.92
N SER A 102 -16.79 0.44 -7.70
CA SER A 102 -18.13 0.85 -7.30
C SER A 102 -18.23 0.92 -5.78
N ILE A 103 -17.66 -0.06 -5.08
CA ILE A 103 -17.60 -0.13 -3.62
C ILE A 103 -16.81 1.06 -3.06
N SER A 104 -15.70 1.44 -3.70
CA SER A 104 -14.84 2.52 -3.22
C SER A 104 -15.56 3.84 -3.08
N LYS A 105 -16.54 4.11 -3.95
CA LYS A 105 -17.36 5.32 -3.89
C LYS A 105 -18.28 5.32 -2.66
N ILE A 106 -18.83 4.15 -2.34
CA ILE A 106 -19.69 3.96 -1.17
C ILE A 106 -18.84 4.12 0.10
N VAL A 107 -17.68 3.47 0.15
CA VAL A 107 -16.75 3.57 1.29
C VAL A 107 -16.30 5.02 1.49
N GLU A 108 -15.84 5.70 0.43
CA GLU A 108 -15.41 7.10 0.50
C GLU A 108 -16.53 8.03 1.01
N GLU A 109 -17.77 7.80 0.59
CA GLU A 109 -18.95 8.52 1.08
C GLU A 109 -19.22 8.25 2.56
N THR A 110 -19.22 6.98 2.97
CA THR A 110 -19.41 6.60 4.37
C THR A 110 -18.30 7.16 5.27
N CYS A 111 -17.04 7.11 4.84
CA CYS A 111 -15.92 7.71 5.57
C CYS A 111 -16.13 9.21 5.75
N ARG A 112 -16.58 9.92 4.70
CA ARG A 112 -16.89 11.35 4.77
C ARG A 112 -18.02 11.66 5.76
N GLU A 113 -19.08 10.85 5.80
CA GLU A 113 -20.20 11.00 6.73
C GLU A 113 -19.78 10.80 8.20
N LEU A 114 -18.84 9.88 8.43
CA LEU A 114 -18.33 9.53 9.76
C LEU A 114 -17.10 10.36 10.17
N GLY A 115 -16.61 11.25 9.31
CA GLY A 115 -15.40 12.05 9.58
C GLY A 115 -14.09 11.25 9.58
N ILE A 116 -14.06 10.09 8.92
CA ILE A 116 -12.88 9.21 8.80
C ILE A 116 -12.05 9.62 7.57
N SER A 117 -10.73 9.67 7.71
CA SER A 117 -9.82 10.05 6.63
C SER A 117 -9.70 8.94 5.59
N TYR A 118 -10.30 9.14 4.42
CA TYR A 118 -10.15 8.27 3.24
C TYR A 118 -9.13 8.87 2.26
N VAL A 119 -8.00 8.21 2.05
CA VAL A 119 -6.92 8.72 1.21
C VAL A 119 -6.88 8.00 -0.14
N SER A 120 -6.97 8.77 -1.23
CA SER A 120 -6.87 8.24 -2.59
C SER A 120 -6.05 9.15 -3.51
N TYR A 121 -5.03 8.57 -4.14
CA TYR A 121 -4.21 9.27 -5.12
C TYR A 121 -4.83 9.18 -6.52
N PRO A 122 -4.97 10.29 -7.27
CA PRO A 122 -5.65 10.28 -8.57
C PRO A 122 -4.88 9.49 -9.64
N THR A 123 -3.57 9.33 -9.50
CA THR A 123 -2.70 8.66 -10.47
C THR A 123 -1.62 7.82 -9.80
N VAL A 124 -1.06 6.85 -10.53
CA VAL A 124 0.11 6.07 -10.07
C VAL A 124 1.29 7.00 -9.82
N ARG A 125 1.51 7.99 -10.69
CA ARG A 125 2.60 8.96 -10.56
C ARG A 125 2.51 9.76 -9.26
N SER A 126 1.31 10.24 -8.90
CA SER A 126 1.12 10.99 -7.65
C SER A 126 1.36 10.10 -6.43
N ALA A 127 0.96 8.83 -6.47
CA ALA A 127 1.26 7.89 -5.39
C ALA A 127 2.78 7.64 -5.26
N VAL A 128 3.50 7.46 -6.37
CA VAL A 128 4.97 7.31 -6.37
C VAL A 128 5.66 8.55 -5.79
N LEU A 129 5.18 9.75 -6.13
CA LEU A 129 5.70 10.99 -5.55
C LEU A 129 5.42 11.06 -4.04
N GLY A 130 4.22 10.69 -3.61
CA GLY A 130 3.86 10.60 -2.19
C GLY A 130 4.76 9.62 -1.42
N HIS A 131 5.03 8.45 -2.00
CA HIS A 131 5.98 7.48 -1.45
C HIS A 131 7.40 8.04 -1.34
N TYR A 132 7.89 8.69 -2.40
CA TYR A 132 9.21 9.32 -2.39
C TYR A 132 9.31 10.41 -1.31
N CYS A 133 8.30 11.26 -1.18
CA CYS A 133 8.24 12.29 -0.14
C CYS A 133 8.27 11.66 1.26
N PHE A 134 7.47 10.63 1.49
CA PHE A 134 7.45 9.87 2.74
C PHE A 134 8.83 9.30 3.09
N LEU A 135 9.49 8.62 2.13
CA LEU A 135 10.84 8.09 2.33
C LEU A 135 11.89 9.19 2.58
N ARG A 136 11.80 10.30 1.84
CA ARG A 136 12.69 11.45 2.05
C ARG A 136 12.54 12.01 3.46
N ASP A 137 11.31 12.06 3.97
CA ASP A 137 11.03 12.59 5.30
C ASP A 137 11.52 11.62 6.39
N LEU A 138 11.36 10.30 6.20
CA LEU A 138 11.99 9.29 7.08
C LEU A 138 13.53 9.32 7.04
N GLY A 139 14.12 9.72 5.90
CA GLY A 139 15.56 9.86 5.74
C GLY A 139 16.15 11.13 6.36
N LYS A 140 15.32 12.10 6.78
CA LYS A 140 15.79 13.27 7.52
C LYS A 140 16.24 12.84 8.92
N LYS A 141 17.29 13.48 9.45
CA LYS A 141 17.65 13.30 10.86
C LYS A 141 16.42 13.61 11.72
N PRO A 142 16.07 12.76 12.70
CA PRO A 142 15.03 13.11 13.66
C PRO A 142 15.37 14.48 14.21
N GLN A 143 14.44 15.42 14.11
CA GLN A 143 14.58 16.63 14.92
C GLN A 143 14.62 16.12 16.35
N THR A 144 15.69 16.42 17.07
CA THR A 144 15.74 16.23 18.52
C THR A 144 14.57 17.02 19.08
N SER A 145 13.41 16.38 19.29
CA SER A 145 12.32 16.98 20.02
C SER A 145 12.89 17.35 21.39
N GLU A 146 12.62 18.56 21.83
CA GLU A 146 13.01 19.15 23.12
C GLU A 146 12.47 18.34 24.31
N VAL A 147 12.93 17.11 24.49
CA VAL A 147 12.63 16.26 25.66
C VAL A 147 13.79 16.34 26.67
N ALA A 148 14.88 17.03 26.34
CA ALA A 148 15.98 17.29 27.26
C ALA A 148 15.76 18.48 28.22
N HIS A 149 14.61 19.17 28.17
CA HIS A 149 14.33 20.32 29.04
C HIS A 149 13.26 20.10 30.13
N ALA A 150 12.72 18.89 30.27
CA ALA A 150 11.73 18.54 31.30
C ALA A 150 12.28 17.59 32.39
N LEU A 151 13.60 17.57 32.60
CA LEU A 151 14.26 16.93 33.75
C LEU A 151 15.02 17.97 34.58
N ASN A 152 14.28 19.00 35.04
CA ASN A 152 14.59 19.72 36.27
C ASN A 152 13.65 19.24 37.36
#